data_AF-A0A957L5Z7-F1
#
_entry.id   AF-A0A957L5Z7-F1
#
_cell.length_a   1.000
_cell.length_b   1.000
_cell.length_c   1.000
_cell.angle_alpha   90.00
_cell.angle_beta   90.00
_cell.angle_gamma   90.00
#
_symmetry.space_group_name_H-M   'P 1'
#
loop_
_entity.id
_entity.type
_entity.pdbx_description
1 polymer ?
#
loop_
_entity_poly.entity_id
_entity_poly.type
_entity_poly.pdbx_seq_one_letter_code
_entity_poly.pdbx_strand_id
1 'polypeptide(L)'
;GLDILRAVADEFGLLVITEALGVEQVDLVAAQADIIQIGSRNMQHYPLLWAAAETGKPILLKRGFMSTVHEWLQAAEHIISRGNEQIILCERGIRSFDSFSRNVLDTNAIAYIK
;
A
#
# COMPACT_ATOMS: atom_id res chain seq x y z
N GLY A 1 -5.15 13.25 13.57
CA GLY A 1 -4.07 13.08 12.59
C GLY A 1 -4.62 13.19 11.18
N LEU A 2 -5.56 12.31 10.82
CA LEU A 2 -6.22 12.33 9.51
C LEU A 2 -6.92 13.66 9.20
N ASP A 3 -7.63 14.26 10.17
CA ASP A 3 -8.31 15.55 9.95
C ASP A 3 -7.34 16.69 9.61
N ILE A 4 -6.13 16.65 10.19
CA ILE A 4 -5.07 17.63 9.88
C ILE A 4 -4.57 17.42 8.44
N LEU A 5 -4.34 16.16 8.04
CA LEU A 5 -3.91 15.84 6.67
C LEU A 5 -4.95 16.29 5.64
N ARG A 6 -6.24 16.03 5.90
CA ARG A 6 -7.33 16.46 5.02
C ARG A 6 -7.43 17.98 4.94
N ALA A 7 -7.43 18.67 6.08
CA ALA A 7 -7.55 20.13 6.12
C ALA A 7 -6.40 20.82 5.36
N VAL A 8 -5.15 20.38 5.58
CA VAL A 8 -3.99 20.91 4.85
C VAL A 8 -4.08 20.59 3.37
N ALA A 9 -4.48 19.37 3.01
CA ALA A 9 -4.61 19.01 1.60
C ALA A 9 -5.68 19.84 0.88
N ASP A 10 -6.81 20.14 1.53
CA ASP A 10 -7.86 20.99 0.97
C ASP A 10 -7.40 22.45 0.83
N GLU A 11 -6.66 22.97 1.81
CA GLU A 11 -6.11 24.33 1.78
C GLU A 11 -5.16 24.55 0.59
N PHE A 12 -4.33 23.55 0.29
CA PHE A 12 -3.28 23.65 -0.74
C PHE A 12 -3.63 22.94 -2.06
N GLY A 13 -4.83 22.35 -2.18
CA GLY A 13 -5.24 21.61 -3.38
C GLY A 13 -4.40 20.35 -3.64
N LEU A 14 -4.00 19.64 -2.59
CA LEU A 14 -3.18 18.43 -2.66
C LEU A 14 -4.04 17.15 -2.49
N LEU A 15 -3.46 16.02 -2.90
CA LEU A 15 -4.01 14.69 -2.63
C LEU A 15 -3.38 14.10 -1.37
N VAL A 16 -4.15 13.30 -0.62
CA VAL A 16 -3.74 12.63 0.61
C VAL A 16 -3.53 11.14 0.36
N ILE A 17 -2.33 10.66 0.70
CA ILE A 17 -2.05 9.23 0.88
C ILE A 17 -1.80 8.98 2.36
N THR A 18 -2.50 8.02 2.96
CA THR A 18 -2.25 7.61 4.36
C THR A 18 -2.51 6.12 4.55
N GLU A 19 -1.96 5.54 5.61
CA GLU A 19 -1.93 4.10 5.82
C GLU A 19 -3.08 3.60 6.69
N ALA A 20 -3.75 2.53 6.23
CA ALA A 20 -4.64 1.73 7.07
C ALA A 20 -3.81 0.64 7.78
N LEU A 21 -3.77 0.66 9.10
CA LEU A 21 -2.98 -0.31 9.89
C LEU A 21 -3.75 -1.61 10.17
N GLY A 22 -5.07 -1.56 10.09
CA GLY A 22 -5.99 -2.66 10.37
C GLY A 22 -7.34 -2.46 9.68
N VAL A 23 -8.15 -3.51 9.62
CA VAL A 23 -9.44 -3.54 8.91
C VAL A 23 -10.40 -2.49 9.47
N GLU A 24 -10.39 -2.32 10.79
CA GLU A 24 -11.24 -1.39 11.53
C GLU A 24 -10.97 0.08 11.21
N GLN A 25 -9.81 0.40 10.62
CA GLN A 25 -9.42 1.76 10.27
C GLN A 25 -9.72 2.11 8.81
N VAL A 26 -10.10 1.13 7.98
CA VAL A 26 -10.24 1.30 6.53
C VAL A 26 -11.27 2.39 6.22
N ASP A 27 -12.46 2.35 6.82
CA ASP A 27 -13.51 3.33 6.55
C ASP A 27 -13.10 4.75 6.95
N LEU A 28 -12.47 4.89 8.12
CA LEU A 28 -11.97 6.18 8.60
C LEU A 28 -10.87 6.73 7.67
N VAL A 29 -9.95 5.88 7.23
CA VAL A 29 -8.89 6.26 6.30
C VAL A 29 -9.46 6.61 4.93
N ALA A 30 -10.40 5.81 4.39
CA ALA A 30 -11.03 6.03 3.10
C ALA A 30 -11.84 7.33 3.04
N ALA A 31 -12.44 7.75 4.16
CA ALA A 31 -13.16 9.01 4.27
C ALA A 31 -12.24 10.23 4.13
N GLN A 32 -10.98 10.12 4.54
CA GLN A 32 -10.04 11.25 4.61
C GLN A 32 -8.97 11.21 3.50
N ALA A 33 -8.65 10.03 2.99
CA ALA A 33 -7.60 9.81 2.02
C ALA A 33 -8.12 9.74 0.58
N ASP A 34 -7.31 10.22 -0.33
CA ASP A 34 -7.50 10.04 -1.77
C ASP A 34 -6.94 8.69 -2.23
N ILE A 35 -5.89 8.19 -1.56
CA ILE A 35 -5.27 6.88 -1.81
C ILE A 35 -5.00 6.17 -0.48
N ILE A 36 -5.42 4.91 -0.37
CA ILE A 36 -5.17 4.08 0.81
C ILE A 36 -3.81 3.38 0.66
N GLN A 37 -2.89 3.60 1.59
CA GLN A 37 -1.65 2.85 1.64
C GLN A 37 -1.81 1.57 2.46
N ILE A 38 -1.33 0.46 1.92
CA ILE A 38 -1.08 -0.78 2.65
C ILE A 38 0.43 -0.91 2.87
N GLY A 39 0.84 -0.87 4.14
CA GLY A 39 2.24 -1.01 4.51
C GLY A 39 2.81 -2.40 4.28
N SER A 40 4.14 -2.49 4.19
CA SER A 40 4.86 -3.74 3.92
C SER A 40 4.59 -4.88 4.90
N ARG A 41 4.24 -4.57 6.15
CA ARG A 41 3.89 -5.58 7.16
C ARG A 41 2.52 -6.20 6.92
N ASN A 42 1.65 -5.49 6.21
CA ASN A 42 0.29 -5.87 5.92
C ASN A 42 0.09 -6.33 4.48
N MET A 43 1.15 -6.46 3.67
CA MET A 43 1.05 -6.89 2.26
C MET A 43 0.32 -8.23 2.10
N GLN A 44 0.46 -9.15 3.06
CA GLN A 44 -0.23 -10.45 3.06
C GLN A 44 -1.42 -10.51 4.03
N HIS A 45 -1.84 -9.38 4.60
CA HIS A 45 -3.03 -9.32 5.44
C HIS A 45 -4.28 -9.28 4.54
N TYR A 46 -4.66 -10.41 3.93
CA TYR A 46 -5.73 -10.44 2.93
C TYR A 46 -7.06 -9.82 3.37
N PRO A 47 -7.55 -10.00 4.62
CA PRO A 47 -8.76 -9.30 5.06
C PRO A 47 -8.67 -7.77 4.97
N LEU A 48 -7.47 -7.19 5.18
CA LEU A 48 -7.25 -5.75 5.05
C LEU A 48 -7.20 -5.34 3.58
N LEU A 49 -6.57 -6.16 2.72
CA LEU A 49 -6.56 -5.91 1.28
C LEU A 49 -7.98 -5.90 0.71
N TRP A 50 -8.82 -6.85 1.12
CA TRP A 50 -10.21 -6.92 0.67
C TRP A 50 -11.04 -5.74 1.16
N ALA A 51 -10.94 -5.42 2.45
CA ALA A 51 -11.64 -4.27 3.01
C ALA A 51 -11.23 -2.96 2.30
N ALA A 52 -9.93 -2.76 2.07
CA ALA A 52 -9.44 -1.60 1.32
C ALA A 52 -9.96 -1.58 -0.13
N ALA A 53 -9.98 -2.75 -0.80
CA ALA A 53 -10.47 -2.87 -2.17
C ALA A 53 -11.94 -2.48 -2.29
N GLU A 54 -12.77 -2.94 -1.35
CA GLU A 54 -14.22 -2.70 -1.30
C GLU A 54 -14.59 -1.21 -1.12
N THR A 55 -13.64 -0.37 -0.68
CA THR A 55 -13.84 1.10 -0.63
C THR A 55 -13.87 1.77 -2.01
N GLY A 56 -13.35 1.11 -3.05
CA GLY A 56 -13.19 1.67 -4.39
C GLY A 56 -12.12 2.76 -4.53
N LYS A 57 -11.39 3.12 -3.45
CA LYS A 57 -10.28 4.07 -3.49
C LYS A 57 -9.04 3.44 -4.14
N PRO A 58 -8.18 4.21 -4.83
CA PRO A 58 -6.87 3.72 -5.25
C PRO A 58 -6.04 3.22 -4.07
N ILE A 59 -5.27 2.15 -4.28
CA ILE A 59 -4.47 1.51 -3.23
C ILE A 59 -2.98 1.57 -3.59
N LEU A 60 -2.17 2.12 -2.67
CA LEU A 60 -0.72 2.00 -2.72
C LEU A 60 -0.28 0.77 -1.93
N LEU A 61 0.10 -0.29 -2.63
CA LEU A 61 0.54 -1.55 -2.03
C LEU A 61 2.07 -1.60 -1.95
N LYS A 62 2.62 -1.52 -0.73
CA LYS A 62 4.05 -1.68 -0.51
C LYS A 62 4.46 -3.15 -0.52
N ARG A 63 5.58 -3.46 -1.18
CA ARG A 63 6.19 -4.80 -1.12
C ARG A 63 6.54 -5.18 0.33
N GLY A 64 6.26 -6.42 0.70
CA GLY A 64 6.70 -7.02 1.96
C GLY A 64 8.22 -7.21 1.95
N PHE A 65 8.89 -6.85 3.04
CA PHE A 65 10.36 -6.90 3.10
C PHE A 65 10.93 -8.33 3.09
N MET A 66 10.08 -9.36 3.19
CA MET A 66 10.45 -10.78 3.05
C MET A 66 9.84 -11.44 1.82
N SER A 67 9.20 -10.65 0.96
CA SER A 67 8.37 -11.20 -0.12
C SER A 67 9.09 -11.15 -1.44
N THR A 68 8.92 -12.20 -2.23
CA THR A 68 9.26 -12.25 -3.65
C THR A 68 8.37 -11.31 -4.46
N VAL A 69 8.79 -11.00 -5.69
CA VAL A 69 7.94 -10.23 -6.62
C VAL A 69 6.66 -10.99 -6.94
N HIS A 70 6.71 -12.32 -7.04
CA HIS A 70 5.53 -13.14 -7.30
C HIS A 70 4.49 -13.03 -6.18
N GLU A 71 4.89 -13.18 -4.92
CA GLU A 71 3.98 -13.02 -3.77
C GLU A 71 3.39 -11.60 -3.68
N TRP A 72 4.15 -10.60 -4.11
CA TRP A 72 3.68 -9.22 -4.16
C TRP A 72 2.61 -9.02 -5.24
N LEU A 73 2.81 -9.57 -6.43
CA LEU A 73 1.80 -9.55 -7.50
C LEU A 73 0.56 -10.37 -7.10
N GLN A 74 0.71 -11.50 -6.43
CA GLN A 74 -0.43 -12.26 -5.88
C GLN A 74 -1.23 -11.45 -4.86
N ALA A 75 -0.57 -10.65 -4.00
CA ALA A 75 -1.28 -9.74 -3.11
C ALA A 75 -2.08 -8.66 -3.87
N ALA A 76 -1.55 -8.16 -4.99
CA ALA A 76 -2.30 -7.26 -5.87
C ALA A 76 -3.51 -7.95 -6.52
N GLU A 77 -3.36 -9.20 -6.96
CA GLU A 77 -4.48 -10.01 -7.49
C GLU A 77 -5.60 -10.19 -6.46
N HIS A 78 -5.29 -10.31 -5.17
CA HIS A 78 -6.32 -10.33 -4.13
C HIS A 78 -7.13 -9.03 -4.05
N ILE A 79 -6.53 -7.87 -4.32
CA ILE A 79 -7.23 -6.59 -4.41
C ILE A 79 -8.11 -6.56 -5.67
N ILE A 80 -7.56 -6.98 -6.82
CA ILE A 80 -8.29 -7.05 -8.11
C ILE A 80 -9.49 -7.99 -8.02
N SER A 81 -9.35 -9.13 -7.32
CA SER A 81 -10.42 -10.10 -7.11
C SER A 81 -11.65 -9.55 -6.37
N ARG A 82 -11.50 -8.38 -5.72
CA ARG A 82 -12.57 -7.63 -5.05
C ARG A 82 -13.10 -6.45 -5.87
N GLY A 83 -12.72 -6.36 -7.14
CA GLY A 83 -13.24 -5.39 -8.10
C GLY A 83 -12.51 -4.05 -8.13
N ASN A 84 -11.32 -3.95 -7.53
CA ASN A 84 -10.53 -2.71 -7.52
C ASN A 84 -9.19 -2.90 -8.26
N GLU A 85 -9.11 -2.37 -9.47
CA GLU A 85 -7.91 -2.43 -10.32
C GLU A 85 -6.97 -1.22 -10.14
N GLN A 86 -7.35 -0.24 -9.31
CA GLN A 86 -6.59 0.99 -9.10
C GLN A 86 -5.44 0.77 -8.11
N ILE A 87 -4.38 0.11 -8.56
CA ILE A 87 -3.27 -0.32 -7.70
C ILE A 87 -1.96 0.38 -8.10
N ILE A 88 -1.29 0.97 -7.11
CA ILE A 88 0.05 1.53 -7.22
C ILE A 88 1.01 0.60 -6.45
N LEU A 89 1.91 -0.05 -7.18
CA LEU A 89 2.94 -0.90 -6.60
C LEU A 89 4.15 -0.04 -6.15
N CYS A 90 4.47 -0.10 -4.86
CA CYS A 90 5.64 0.56 -4.26
C CYS A 90 6.71 -0.43 -3.76
N GLU A 91 7.85 -0.51 -4.48
CA GLU A 91 9.07 -1.17 -4.01
C GLU A 91 9.70 -0.34 -2.88
N ARG A 92 10.22 -1.01 -1.85
CA ARG A 92 10.67 -0.36 -0.60
C ARG A 92 11.86 -1.06 0.10
N GLY A 93 12.46 -2.01 -0.59
CA GLY A 93 13.55 -2.86 -0.15
C GLY A 93 13.12 -4.14 0.56
N ILE A 94 13.95 -5.17 0.38
CA ILE A 94 13.86 -6.48 1.02
C ILE A 94 14.94 -6.65 2.09
N ARG A 95 14.72 -7.57 3.03
CA ARG A 95 15.73 -7.91 4.02
C ARG A 95 16.85 -8.70 3.33
N SER A 96 18.08 -8.34 3.68
CA SER A 96 19.30 -9.05 3.29
C SER A 96 20.10 -9.42 4.54
N PHE A 97 21.24 -10.08 4.34
CA PHE A 97 22.20 -10.44 5.38
C PHE A 97 23.08 -9.27 5.82
N ASP A 98 23.24 -8.24 4.98
CA ASP A 98 24.06 -7.06 5.27
C ASP A 98 23.31 -6.05 6.17
N SER A 99 23.99 -5.51 7.17
CA SER A 99 23.49 -4.48 8.08
C SER A 99 23.76 -3.04 7.61
N PHE A 100 24.45 -2.84 6.48
CA PHE A 100 24.77 -1.52 5.94
C PHE A 100 23.53 -0.65 5.74
N SER A 101 22.43 -1.25 5.27
CA SER A 101 21.13 -0.59 5.13
C SER A 101 20.04 -1.34 5.87
N ARG A 102 18.96 -0.63 6.25
CA ARG A 102 17.79 -1.25 6.91
C ARG A 102 17.14 -2.33 6.04
N ASN A 103 17.09 -2.11 4.72
CA ASN A 103 16.66 -3.04 3.69
C ASN A 103 17.48 -2.77 2.43
N VAL A 104 17.68 -3.79 1.59
CA VAL A 104 18.34 -3.64 0.29
C VAL A 104 17.27 -3.34 -0.75
N LEU A 105 17.42 -2.23 -1.46
CA LEU A 105 16.52 -1.85 -2.55
C LEU A 105 16.70 -2.82 -3.73
N ASP A 106 15.62 -3.48 -4.13
CA ASP A 106 15.61 -4.37 -5.29
C ASP A 106 15.16 -3.59 -6.54
N THR A 107 16.10 -2.93 -7.22
CA THR A 107 15.80 -2.18 -8.45
C THR A 107 15.37 -3.07 -9.60
N ASN A 108 15.76 -4.35 -9.60
CA ASN A 108 15.39 -5.31 -10.64
C ASN A 108 13.90 -5.61 -10.61
N ALA A 109 13.27 -5.60 -9.42
CA ALA A 109 11.82 -5.74 -9.29
C ALA A 109 11.06 -4.67 -10.10
N ILE A 110 11.54 -3.44 -10.15
CA ILE A 110 10.90 -2.35 -10.90
C ILE A 110 10.93 -2.64 -12.41
N ALA A 111 12.07 -3.15 -12.91
CA ALA A 111 12.20 -3.51 -14.33
C ALA A 111 11.39 -4.76 -14.68
N TYR A 112 11.25 -5.72 -13.75
CA TYR A 112 10.50 -6.95 -13.96
C TYR A 112 8.97 -6.73 -14.01
N ILE A 113 8.46 -5.75 -13.28
CA ILE A 113 7.01 -5.45 -13.18
C ILE A 113 6.51 -4.57 -14.34
N LYS A 114 7.40 -3.83 -15.00
CA LYS A 114 7.09 -2.96 -16.14
C LYS A 114 7.08 -3.73 -17.46
#